data_AF-A0A434QRP9-F1
#
_entry.id   AF-A0A434QRP9-F1
#
_cell.length_a   1.000
_cell.length_b   1.000
_cell.length_c   1.000
_cell.angle_alpha   90.00
_cell.angle_beta   90.00
_cell.angle_gamma   90.00
#
_symmetry.space_group_name_H-M   'P 1'
#
loop_
_entity.id
_entity.type
_entity.pdbx_description
1 polymer ?
#
loop_
_entity_poly.entity_id
_entity_poly.type
_entity_poly.pdbx_seq_one_letter_code
_entity_poly.pdbx_strand_id
1 'polypeptide(L)'
;LVLKARDALRREAGAQQAPPVAIRLEKNLPVASGVGGGSSDAAAALNGLSRLWELDIGEAGLARIGLTLGADLPMCLKARPLIARGIGDELSPLTEFPALALVLVNPGVAVSTPEVFKALSGPDNAALPPLPGRLDFHGIRNWLDTTRNDL
;
A
#
# COMPACT_ATOMS: atom_id res chain seq x y z
N LEU A 1 -6.00 10.20 5.78
CA LEU A 1 -5.52 8.94 6.39
C LEU A 1 -4.43 9.17 7.44
N VAL A 2 -3.44 10.03 7.20
CA VAL A 2 -2.35 10.37 8.15
C VAL A 2 -2.83 10.66 9.58
N LEU A 3 -3.83 11.52 9.77
CA LEU A 3 -4.35 11.82 11.11
C LEU A 3 -5.00 10.59 11.77
N LYS A 4 -5.71 9.76 11.00
CA LYS A 4 -6.27 8.49 11.50
C LYS A 4 -5.17 7.52 11.92
N ALA A 5 -4.07 7.46 11.17
CA ALA A 5 -2.88 6.67 11.52
C ALA A 5 -2.25 7.15 12.83
N ARG A 6 -2.03 8.46 12.97
CA ARG A 6 -1.57 9.07 14.23
C ARG A 6 -2.49 8.69 15.40
N ASP A 7 -3.80 8.84 15.22
CA ASP A 7 -4.78 8.61 16.30
C ASP A 7 -4.92 7.12 16.65
N ALA A 8 -4.77 6.22 15.68
CA ALA A 8 -4.74 4.78 15.92
C ALA A 8 -3.46 4.38 16.69
N LEU A 9 -2.29 4.85 16.26
CA LEU A 9 -1.03 4.56 16.94
C LEU A 9 -1.00 5.14 18.36
N ARG A 10 -1.51 6.36 18.55
CA ARG A 10 -1.61 7.01 19.86
C ARG A 10 -2.56 6.27 20.81
N ARG A 11 -3.63 5.65 20.29
CA ARG A 11 -4.53 4.82 21.11
C ARG A 11 -3.83 3.54 21.57
N GLU A 12 -3.04 2.91 20.71
CA GLU A 12 -2.26 1.71 21.06
C GLU A 12 -1.14 2.03 22.08
N ALA A 13 -0.40 3.11 21.86
CA ALA A 13 0.74 3.49 22.70
C ALA A 13 0.35 4.14 24.04
N GLY A 14 -0.84 4.73 24.12
CA GLY A 14 -1.25 5.53 25.27
C GLY A 14 -0.72 6.97 25.24
N ALA A 15 -1.50 7.89 25.81
CA ALA A 15 -1.27 9.33 25.68
C ALA A 15 0.04 9.84 26.31
N GLN A 16 0.60 9.10 27.28
CA GLN A 16 1.86 9.46 27.94
C GLN A 16 3.08 9.21 27.05
N GLN A 17 3.06 8.15 26.23
CA GLN A 17 4.14 7.80 25.31
C GLN A 17 4.01 8.49 23.94
N ALA A 18 2.84 9.05 23.64
CA ALA A 18 2.53 9.71 22.37
C ALA A 18 2.15 11.20 22.59
N PRO A 19 3.13 12.08 22.86
CA PRO A 19 2.92 13.52 23.04
C PRO A 19 2.43 14.21 21.74
N PRO A 20 1.94 15.46 21.83
CA PRO A 20 1.52 16.24 20.67
C PRO A 20 2.62 16.37 19.61
N VAL A 21 2.21 16.32 18.34
CA VAL A 21 3.10 16.41 17.19
C VAL A 21 2.51 17.35 16.14
N ALA A 22 3.39 18.05 15.41
CA ALA A 22 3.04 18.77 14.20
C ALA A 22 3.38 17.91 12.97
N ILE A 23 2.42 17.71 12.07
CA ILE A 23 2.61 16.90 10.86
C ILE A 23 2.40 17.80 9.65
N ARG A 24 3.42 17.90 8.79
CA ARG A 24 3.33 18.55 7.48
C ARG A 24 3.39 17.47 6.40
N LEU A 25 2.41 17.46 5.50
CA LEU A 25 2.35 16.53 4.38
C LEU A 25 2.49 17.30 3.07
N GLU A 26 3.53 16.98 2.31
CA GLU A 26 3.73 17.49 0.96
C GLU A 26 3.25 16.45 -0.05
N LYS A 27 2.24 16.81 -0.85
CA LYS A 27 1.62 15.90 -1.82
C LYS A 27 2.20 16.15 -3.21
N ASN A 28 3.16 15.32 -3.58
CA ASN A 28 3.71 15.31 -4.94
C ASN A 28 2.90 14.42 -5.89
N LEU A 29 2.27 13.36 -5.37
CA LEU A 29 1.34 12.53 -6.13
C LEU A 29 -0.05 13.16 -6.14
N PRO A 30 -0.73 13.19 -7.30
CA PRO A 30 -2.11 13.65 -7.38
C PRO A 30 -3.03 12.85 -6.45
N VAL A 31 -4.00 13.52 -5.86
CA VAL A 31 -5.02 12.87 -5.03
C VAL A 31 -5.87 11.93 -5.91
N ALA A 32 -6.26 10.78 -5.35
CA ALA A 32 -7.12 9.79 -6.01
C ALA A 32 -6.59 9.25 -7.35
N SER A 33 -5.27 9.11 -7.49
CA SER A 33 -4.59 8.61 -8.70
C SER A 33 -4.49 7.09 -8.81
N GLY A 34 -5.12 6.32 -7.91
CA GLY A 34 -5.07 4.85 -7.92
C GLY A 34 -3.74 4.22 -7.51
N VAL A 35 -2.69 5.00 -7.26
CA VAL A 35 -1.34 4.49 -6.93
C VAL A 35 -1.07 4.31 -5.42
N GLY A 36 -2.11 4.27 -4.58
CA GLY A 36 -1.96 4.05 -3.14
C GLY A 36 -1.33 5.22 -2.35
N GLY A 37 -1.31 6.44 -2.91
CA GLY A 37 -0.62 7.59 -2.29
C GLY A 37 -1.08 7.91 -0.86
N GLY A 38 -2.37 7.84 -0.57
CA GLY A 38 -2.90 8.11 0.78
C GLY A 38 -2.54 7.04 1.81
N SER A 39 -2.48 5.77 1.38
CA SER A 39 -2.05 4.63 2.19
C SER A 39 -0.55 4.69 2.47
N SER A 40 0.24 5.09 1.46
CA SER A 40 1.68 5.36 1.59
C SER A 40 1.97 6.49 2.58
N ASP A 41 1.24 7.61 2.50
CA ASP A 41 1.40 8.71 3.49
C ASP A 41 1.12 8.23 4.92
N ALA A 42 0.08 7.40 5.10
CA ALA A 42 -0.30 6.87 6.41
C ALA A 42 0.72 5.86 6.95
N ALA A 43 1.25 4.99 6.09
CA ALA A 43 2.33 4.07 6.45
C ALA A 43 3.61 4.83 6.85
N ALA A 44 3.95 5.90 6.11
CA ALA A 44 5.06 6.78 6.46
C ALA A 44 4.82 7.47 7.82
N ALA A 45 3.59 7.91 8.10
CA ALA A 45 3.22 8.47 9.39
C ALA A 45 3.35 7.46 10.54
N LEU A 46 2.87 6.22 10.36
CA LEU A 46 3.01 5.15 11.36
C LEU A 46 4.48 4.87 11.67
N ASN A 47 5.30 4.66 10.64
CA ASN A 47 6.74 4.43 10.81
C ASN A 47 7.46 5.61 11.47
N GLY A 48 7.17 6.84 11.02
CA GLY A 48 7.79 8.06 11.54
C GLY A 48 7.41 8.30 13.01
N LEU A 49 6.14 8.16 13.36
CA LEU A 49 5.65 8.35 14.72
C LEU A 49 6.11 7.24 15.67
N SER A 50 6.14 5.98 15.22
CA SER A 50 6.68 4.87 16.02
C SER A 50 8.14 5.13 16.40
N ARG A 51 8.93 5.71 15.49
CA ARG A 51 10.32 6.09 15.75
C ARG A 51 10.41 7.34 16.64
N LEU A 52 9.61 8.36 16.35
CA LEU A 52 9.62 9.63 17.09
C LEU A 52 9.19 9.46 18.55
N TRP A 53 8.24 8.57 18.80
CA TRP A 53 7.73 8.24 20.14
C TRP A 53 8.45 7.06 20.78
N GLU A 54 9.52 6.54 20.15
CA GLU A 54 10.33 5.42 20.64
C GLU A 54 9.50 4.20 21.07
N LEU A 55 8.49 3.86 20.26
CA LEU A 55 7.56 2.77 20.57
C LEU A 55 8.10 1.41 20.15
N ASP A 56 8.02 0.42 21.05
CA ASP A 56 8.34 -0.98 20.78
C ASP A 56 7.09 -1.77 20.32
N ILE A 57 6.45 -1.30 19.25
CA ILE A 57 5.24 -1.91 18.70
C ILE A 57 5.53 -3.01 17.66
N GLY A 58 6.74 -2.97 17.08
CA GLY A 58 7.20 -3.88 16.04
C GLY A 58 6.42 -3.79 14.71
N GLU A 59 6.97 -4.42 13.67
CA GLU A 59 6.39 -4.40 12.33
C GLU A 59 4.99 -5.05 12.28
N ALA A 60 4.81 -6.15 13.02
CA ALA A 60 3.52 -6.84 13.11
C ALA A 60 2.43 -5.96 13.77
N GLY A 61 2.78 -5.17 14.78
CA GLY A 61 1.84 -4.25 15.42
C GLY A 61 1.44 -3.09 14.50
N LEU A 62 2.42 -2.50 13.80
CA LEU A 62 2.13 -1.48 12.78
C LEU A 62 1.25 -2.02 11.65
N ALA A 63 1.49 -3.25 11.20
CA ALA A 63 0.68 -3.89 10.17
C ALA A 63 -0.77 -4.11 10.63
N ARG A 64 -0.99 -4.56 11.88
CA ARG A 64 -2.33 -4.70 12.47
C ARG A 64 -3.06 -3.36 12.51
N ILE A 65 -2.40 -2.29 12.98
CA ILE A 65 -2.99 -0.95 12.97
C ILE A 65 -3.32 -0.51 11.54
N GLY A 66 -2.36 -0.69 10.62
CA GLY A 66 -2.52 -0.34 9.22
C GLY A 66 -3.73 -0.99 8.57
N LEU A 67 -3.94 -2.29 8.81
CA LEU A 67 -5.06 -3.05 8.26
C LEU A 67 -6.42 -2.46 8.66
N THR A 68 -6.55 -1.93 9.89
CA THR A 68 -7.80 -1.26 10.34
C THR A 68 -8.10 0.06 9.59
N LEU A 69 -7.10 0.65 8.94
CA LEU A 69 -7.19 1.94 8.26
C LEU A 69 -7.36 1.81 6.74
N GLY A 70 -6.93 0.68 6.18
CA GLY A 70 -7.06 0.37 4.76
C GLY A 70 -6.25 -0.87 4.38
N ALA A 71 -6.75 -1.66 3.44
CA ALA A 71 -6.12 -2.92 3.06
C ALA A 71 -4.77 -2.75 2.35
N ASP A 72 -4.51 -1.57 1.77
CA ASP A 72 -3.22 -1.25 1.15
C ASP A 72 -2.14 -0.88 2.19
N LEU A 73 -2.50 -0.50 3.42
CA LEU A 73 -1.52 0.00 4.39
C LEU A 73 -0.46 -1.04 4.77
N PRO A 74 -0.80 -2.32 5.02
CA PRO A 74 0.19 -3.36 5.28
C PRO A 74 1.27 -3.45 4.20
N MET A 75 0.91 -3.40 2.90
CA MET A 75 1.90 -3.43 1.83
C MET A 75 2.71 -2.12 1.76
N CYS A 76 2.08 -0.96 1.99
CA CYS A 76 2.78 0.31 2.06
C CYS A 76 3.80 0.38 3.21
N LEU A 77 3.54 -0.29 4.33
CA LEU A 77 4.50 -0.41 5.45
C LEU A 77 5.71 -1.27 5.08
N LYS A 78 5.52 -2.32 4.27
CA LYS A 78 6.62 -3.16 3.76
C LYS A 78 7.54 -2.42 2.80
N ALA A 79 7.00 -1.49 2.01
CA ALA A 79 7.73 -0.63 1.08
C ALA A 79 8.75 -1.37 0.18
N ARG A 80 8.41 -2.58 -0.26
CA ARG A 80 9.24 -3.44 -1.10
C ARG A 80 8.37 -4.27 -2.06
N PRO A 81 8.92 -4.76 -3.18
CA PRO A 81 8.21 -5.64 -4.09
C PRO A 81 7.63 -6.86 -3.36
N LEU A 82 6.35 -7.13 -3.59
CA LEU A 82 5.61 -8.22 -2.97
C LEU A 82 4.39 -8.59 -3.81
N ILE A 83 3.85 -9.78 -3.57
CA ILE A 83 2.52 -10.18 -4.04
C ILE A 83 1.55 -9.96 -2.89
N ALA A 84 0.48 -9.21 -3.13
CA ALA A 84 -0.65 -9.08 -2.21
C ALA A 84 -1.82 -9.96 -2.67
N ARG A 85 -2.41 -10.70 -1.75
CA ARG A 85 -3.61 -11.53 -1.96
C ARG A 85 -4.68 -11.23 -0.90
N GLY A 86 -5.82 -11.90 -1.00
CA GLY A 86 -6.97 -11.64 -0.15
C GLY A 86 -7.52 -10.25 -0.43
N ILE A 87 -7.77 -9.47 0.62
CA ILE A 87 -8.15 -8.06 0.46
C ILE A 87 -6.93 -7.13 0.33
N GLY A 88 -5.71 -7.67 0.40
CA GLY A 88 -4.46 -6.91 0.55
C GLY A 88 -3.70 -7.22 1.85
N ASP A 89 -4.17 -8.20 2.62
CA ASP A 89 -3.65 -8.60 3.93
C ASP A 89 -2.70 -9.81 3.87
N GLU A 90 -2.81 -10.64 2.83
CA GLU A 90 -1.90 -11.75 2.59
C GLU A 90 -0.70 -11.32 1.74
N LEU A 91 0.41 -10.98 2.38
CA LEU A 91 1.59 -10.43 1.72
C LEU A 91 2.70 -11.47 1.58
N SER A 92 3.14 -11.72 0.35
CA SER A 92 4.30 -12.56 0.01
C SER A 92 5.42 -11.70 -0.59
N PRO A 93 6.43 -11.29 0.20
CA PRO A 93 7.56 -10.51 -0.29
C PRO A 93 8.30 -11.21 -1.43
N LEU A 94 8.75 -10.44 -2.42
CA LEU A 94 9.64 -10.94 -3.47
C LEU A 94 11.09 -10.66 -3.06
N THR A 95 11.93 -11.69 -3.10
CA THR A 95 13.36 -11.58 -2.76
C THR A 95 14.10 -10.70 -3.76
N GLU A 96 13.71 -10.76 -5.02
CA GLU A 96 14.30 -10.01 -6.12
C GLU A 96 13.19 -9.47 -7.03
N PHE A 97 13.35 -8.24 -7.50
CA PHE A 97 12.49 -7.65 -8.53
C PHE A 97 13.33 -6.64 -9.34
N PRO A 98 13.23 -6.63 -10.68
CA PRO A 98 14.11 -5.80 -11.49
C PRO A 98 13.72 -4.33 -11.36
N ALA A 99 14.69 -3.44 -11.50
CA ALA A 99 14.38 -2.04 -11.73
C ALA A 99 13.66 -1.90 -13.08
N LEU A 100 12.51 -1.24 -13.08
CA LEU A 100 11.71 -1.00 -14.28
C LEU A 100 11.67 0.50 -14.57
N ALA A 101 11.88 0.88 -15.83
CA ALA A 101 11.57 2.23 -16.30
C ALA A 101 10.05 2.31 -16.52
N LEU A 102 9.35 3.03 -15.64
CA LEU A 102 7.90 3.18 -15.67
C LEU A 102 7.53 4.65 -15.91
N VAL A 103 6.52 4.87 -16.75
CA VAL A 103 5.91 6.18 -16.97
C VAL A 103 4.50 6.15 -16.40
N LEU A 104 4.23 6.99 -15.40
CA LEU A 104 2.90 7.16 -14.85
C LEU A 104 2.18 8.26 -15.63
N VAL A 105 1.09 7.90 -16.31
CA VAL A 105 0.22 8.84 -17.00
C VAL A 105 -1.05 9.03 -16.16
N ASN A 106 -1.25 10.24 -15.64
CA ASN A 106 -2.48 10.60 -14.94
C ASN A 106 -3.33 11.53 -15.84
N PRO A 107 -4.51 11.09 -16.31
CA PRO A 107 -5.37 11.91 -17.17
C PRO A 107 -6.09 13.05 -16.43
N GLY A 108 -5.90 13.17 -15.10
CA GLY A 108 -6.56 14.20 -14.28
C GLY A 108 -8.03 13.89 -13.99
N VAL A 109 -8.51 12.71 -14.36
CA VAL A 109 -9.89 12.26 -14.10
C VAL A 109 -9.92 11.49 -12.79
N ALA A 110 -10.70 11.99 -11.82
CA ALA A 110 -10.92 11.28 -10.58
C ALA A 110 -11.81 10.07 -10.81
N VAL A 111 -11.38 8.91 -10.33
CA VAL A 111 -12.15 7.67 -10.39
C VAL A 111 -12.43 7.20 -8.97
N SER A 112 -13.70 6.93 -8.67
CA SER A 112 -14.14 6.47 -7.35
C SER A 112 -13.91 4.97 -7.22
N THR A 113 -13.00 4.56 -6.34
CA THR A 113 -12.71 3.13 -6.07
C THR A 113 -13.99 2.33 -5.79
N PRO A 114 -14.92 2.77 -4.92
CA PRO A 114 -16.18 2.05 -4.70
C PRO A 114 -17.07 1.92 -5.94
N GLU A 115 -17.09 2.91 -6.83
CA GLU A 115 -17.91 2.84 -8.05
C GLU A 115 -17.35 1.86 -9.06
N VAL A 116 -16.02 1.84 -9.22
CA VAL A 116 -15.30 0.87 -10.06
C VAL A 116 -15.57 -0.55 -9.57
N PHE A 117 -15.44 -0.81 -8.27
CA PHE A 117 -15.73 -2.14 -7.71
C PHE A 117 -17.19 -2.54 -7.86
N LYS A 118 -18.14 -1.60 -7.79
CA LYS A 118 -19.57 -1.89 -8.04
C LYS A 118 -19.88 -2.23 -9.49
N ALA A 119 -19.09 -1.72 -10.43
CA ALA A 119 -19.26 -1.97 -11.85
C ALA A 119 -18.72 -3.34 -12.29
N LEU A 120 -17.92 -4.01 -11.44
CA LEU A 120 -17.43 -5.36 -11.71
C LEU A 120 -18.60 -6.35 -11.74
N SER A 121 -18.63 -7.19 -12.78
CA SER A 121 -19.69 -8.20 -12.98
C SER A 121 -19.64 -9.35 -11.96
N GLY A 122 -18.53 -9.49 -11.22
CA GLY A 122 -18.35 -10.46 -10.15
C GLY A 122 -16.91 -10.45 -9.62
N PRO A 123 -16.67 -11.05 -8.44
CA PRO A 123 -15.34 -11.08 -7.81
C PRO A 123 -14.40 -12.15 -8.38
N ASP A 124 -14.92 -13.12 -9.14
CA ASP A 124 -14.19 -14.31 -9.56
C ASP A 124 -13.58 -14.16 -10.95
N ASN A 125 -12.46 -13.44 -11.02
CA ASN A 125 -11.57 -13.58 -12.15
C ASN A 125 -10.69 -14.84 -11.97
N ALA A 126 -10.33 -15.50 -13.06
CA ALA A 126 -9.41 -16.66 -13.01
C ALA A 126 -8.11 -16.31 -12.26
N ALA A 127 -7.35 -17.27 -11.76
CA ALA A 127 -6.05 -16.93 -11.19
C ALA A 127 -5.13 -16.27 -12.26
N LEU A 128 -4.30 -15.31 -11.86
CA LEU A 128 -3.22 -14.84 -12.73
C LEU A 128 -2.21 -15.98 -12.98
N PRO A 129 -1.55 -16.01 -14.15
CA PRO A 129 -0.50 -16.99 -14.40
C PRO A 129 0.61 -16.88 -13.35
N PRO A 130 1.29 -17.99 -12.99
CA PRO A 130 2.38 -17.95 -12.03
C PRO A 130 3.47 -16.99 -12.50
N LEU A 131 4.19 -16.38 -11.54
CA LEU A 131 5.34 -15.54 -11.85
C LEU A 131 6.37 -16.30 -12.71
N PRO A 132 7.08 -15.61 -13.60
CA PRO A 132 8.11 -16.25 -14.42
C PRO A 132 9.25 -16.76 -13.53
N GLY A 133 9.88 -17.85 -13.93
CA GLY A 133 11.01 -18.43 -13.18
C GLY A 133 12.21 -17.50 -13.03
N ARG A 134 12.32 -16.46 -13.89
CA ARG A 134 13.30 -15.39 -13.78
C ARG A 134 12.59 -14.03 -13.75
N LEU A 135 12.81 -13.28 -12.68
CA LEU A 135 12.28 -11.92 -12.49
C LEU A 135 13.26 -10.88 -13.04
N ASP A 136 13.56 -10.96 -14.33
CA ASP A 136 14.28 -9.90 -15.06
C ASP A 136 13.30 -9.06 -15.90
N PHE A 137 13.80 -7.98 -16.53
CA PHE A 137 12.95 -7.10 -17.34
C PHE A 137 12.14 -7.85 -18.41
N HIS A 138 12.77 -8.78 -19.14
CA HIS A 138 12.11 -9.52 -20.22
C HIS A 138 11.10 -10.52 -19.67
N GLY A 139 11.44 -11.21 -18.59
CA GLY A 139 10.55 -12.15 -17.90
C GLY A 139 9.29 -11.45 -17.39
N ILE A 140 9.45 -10.32 -16.69
CA ILE A 140 8.32 -9.53 -16.19
C ILE A 140 7.49 -8.96 -17.33
N ARG A 141 8.11 -8.37 -18.36
CA ARG A 141 7.38 -7.84 -19.53
C ARG A 141 6.54 -8.92 -20.21
N ASN A 142 7.15 -10.05 -20.54
CA ASN A 142 6.46 -11.16 -21.21
C ASN A 142 5.33 -11.72 -20.34
N TRP A 143 5.54 -11.79 -19.03
CA TRP A 143 4.50 -12.22 -18.11
C TRP A 143 3.35 -11.23 -18.10
N LEU A 144 3.62 -9.92 -17.99
CA LEU A 144 2.60 -8.87 -18.02
C LEU A 144 1.75 -8.90 -19.31
N ASP A 145 2.35 -9.18 -20.47
CA ASP A 145 1.64 -9.33 -21.75
C ASP A 145 0.60 -10.48 -21.75
N THR A 146 0.78 -11.46 -20.85
CA THR A 146 -0.17 -12.58 -20.67
C THR A 146 -1.11 -12.37 -19.48
N THR A 147 -0.88 -11.33 -18.67
CA THR A 147 -1.76 -10.96 -17.57
C THR A 147 -2.87 -10.05 -18.07
N ARG A 148 -4.06 -10.21 -17.49
CA ARG A 148 -5.16 -9.28 -17.71
C ARG A 148 -5.00 -8.06 -16.82
N ASN A 149 -5.50 -6.92 -17.29
CA ASN A 149 -5.74 -5.78 -16.43
C ASN A 149 -7.21 -5.83 -15.97
N ASP A 150 -7.41 -6.22 -14.70
CA ASP A 150 -8.74 -6.41 -14.13
C ASP A 150 -9.46 -5.09 -13.82
N LEU A 151 -8.76 -3.94 -13.93
CA LEU A 151 -9.26 -2.58 -13.68
C LEU A 151 -8.59 -1.52 -14.56
#